data_AF-A0A951CKT7-F1
#
_entry.id   AF-A0A951CKT7-F1
#
_cell.length_a   1.000
_cell.length_b   1.000
_cell.length_c   1.000
_cell.angle_alpha   90.00
_cell.angle_beta   90.00
_cell.angle_gamma   90.00
#
_symmetry.space_group_name_H-M   'P 1'
#
loop_
_entity.id
_entity.type
_entity.pdbx_description
1 polymer ?
#
loop_
_entity_poly.entity_id
_entity_poly.type
_entity_poly.pdbx_seq_one_letter_code
_entity_poly.pdbx_strand_id
1 'polypeptide(L)'
;MRRNVSTSRDQNALPFRRKGRKGVLAYALPWERRLLGLLLLAFFLTAALYVYFVIASIFHVADRQELMSRITATKAGVSVLETAYLAKTEGITESYAIGEGYVENPKQIFVERDTAVSIRNVR
;
A
#
# COMPACT_ATOMS: atom_id res chain seq x y z
N MET A 1 56.21 19.86 -31.44
CA MET A 1 56.24 20.89 -32.50
C MET A 1 54.80 21.25 -32.89
N ARG A 2 54.23 22.33 -32.33
CA ARG A 2 52.85 22.78 -32.63
C ARG A 2 52.89 23.71 -33.85
N ARG A 3 52.21 23.34 -34.94
CA ARG A 3 52.02 24.22 -36.09
C ARG A 3 50.93 25.24 -35.76
N ASN A 4 51.31 26.51 -35.64
CA ASN A 4 50.37 27.62 -35.58
C ASN A 4 49.83 27.85 -36.99
N VAL A 5 48.57 27.46 -37.22
CA VAL A 5 47.87 27.74 -38.46
C VAL A 5 47.37 29.18 -38.37
N SER A 6 48.08 30.10 -39.02
CA SER A 6 47.64 31.49 -39.20
C SER A 6 46.52 31.50 -40.25
N THR A 7 45.27 31.55 -39.80
CA THR A 7 44.12 31.74 -40.68
C THR A 7 44.10 33.19 -41.15
N SER A 8 44.26 33.39 -42.47
CA SER A 8 44.21 34.69 -43.14
C SER A 8 42.96 35.48 -42.75
N ARG A 9 43.11 36.79 -42.54
CA ARG A 9 42.02 37.73 -42.19
C ARG A 9 40.83 37.66 -43.15
N ASP A 10 41.06 37.25 -44.39
CA ASP A 10 40.02 37.16 -45.43
C ASP A 10 39.16 35.89 -45.33
N GLN A 11 39.59 34.85 -44.60
CA GLN A 11 38.75 33.68 -44.35
C GLN A 11 37.58 33.97 -43.40
N ASN A 12 37.61 35.08 -42.66
CA ASN A 12 36.49 35.54 -41.84
C ASN A 12 35.34 36.16 -42.65
N ALA A 13 35.55 36.45 -43.94
CA ALA A 13 34.54 37.05 -44.81
C ALA A 13 33.63 36.03 -45.52
N LEU A 14 33.88 34.73 -45.36
CA LEU A 14 33.05 33.70 -45.98
C LEU A 14 31.75 33.49 -45.17
N PRO A 15 30.55 33.58 -45.79
CA PRO A 15 29.26 33.42 -45.12
C PRO A 15 28.99 31.99 -44.63
N PHE A 16 29.94 31.06 -44.84
CA PHE A 16 29.87 29.67 -44.39
C PHE A 16 30.30 29.48 -42.94
N ARG A 17 30.38 30.56 -42.13
CA ARG A 17 30.64 30.46 -40.70
C ARG A 17 29.62 29.51 -40.08
N ARG A 18 30.10 28.28 -39.84
CA ARG A 18 29.38 27.14 -39.32
C ARG A 18 28.44 27.61 -38.22
N LYS A 19 27.15 27.68 -38.54
CA LYS A 19 26.07 27.84 -37.57
C LYS A 19 25.95 26.51 -36.82
N GLY A 20 26.98 26.23 -36.02
CA GLY A 20 27.10 25.05 -35.19
C GLY A 20 25.92 25.00 -34.23
N ARG A 21 25.35 23.81 -34.08
CA ARG A 21 24.21 23.47 -33.22
C ARG A 21 22.85 24.01 -33.67
N LYS A 22 22.53 23.83 -34.94
CA LYS A 22 21.13 23.54 -35.30
C LYS A 22 20.89 22.06 -35.06
N GLY A 23 20.64 21.69 -33.80
CA GLY A 23 20.16 20.34 -33.46
C GLY A 23 18.88 20.01 -34.23
N VAL A 24 18.45 18.74 -34.21
CA VAL A 24 17.30 18.19 -34.96
C VAL A 24 16.00 19.02 -34.81
N LEU A 25 15.93 19.90 -33.81
CA LEU A 25 14.83 20.82 -33.51
C LEU A 25 14.92 22.20 -34.20
N ALA A 26 15.93 22.46 -35.02
CA ALA A 26 16.17 23.78 -35.62
C ALA A 26 15.15 24.18 -36.69
N TYR A 27 14.39 23.22 -37.22
CA TYR A 27 13.32 23.42 -38.19
C TYR A 27 11.92 23.47 -37.55
N ALA A 28 11.82 23.21 -36.24
CA ALA A 28 10.53 23.16 -35.56
C ALA A 28 10.02 24.57 -35.22
N LEU A 29 8.75 24.83 -35.53
CA LEU A 29 8.03 26.04 -35.13
C LEU A 29 8.07 26.18 -33.59
N PRO A 30 8.03 27.41 -33.03
CA PRO A 30 8.12 27.60 -31.58
C PRO A 30 7.04 26.86 -30.78
N TRP A 31 5.89 26.58 -31.41
CA TRP A 31 4.81 25.79 -30.82
C TRP A 31 5.12 24.30 -30.73
N GLU A 32 5.72 23.72 -31.76
CA GLU A 32 6.10 22.30 -31.81
C GLU A 32 7.10 21.95 -30.70
N ARG A 33 8.03 22.86 -30.39
CA ARG A 33 8.98 22.67 -29.29
C ARG A 33 8.30 22.61 -27.92
N ARG A 34 7.26 23.42 -27.69
CA ARG A 34 6.47 23.38 -26.44
C ARG A 34 5.67 22.08 -26.35
N LEU A 35 5.07 21.65 -27.46
CA LEU A 35 4.31 20.41 -27.53
C LEU A 35 5.19 19.19 -27.23
N LEU A 36 6.38 19.13 -27.83
CA LEU A 36 7.37 18.07 -27.57
C LEU A 36 7.85 18.07 -26.11
N GLY A 37 8.08 19.25 -25.53
CA GLY A 37 8.43 19.38 -24.12
C GLY A 37 7.34 18.88 -23.19
N LEU A 38 6.07 19.23 -23.47
CA LEU A 38 4.90 18.73 -22.75
C LEU A 38 4.75 17.21 -22.87
N LEU A 39 4.96 16.67 -24.08
CA LEU A 39 4.82 15.24 -24.34
C LEU A 39 5.92 14.43 -23.64
N LEU A 40 7.16 14.95 -23.63
CA LEU A 40 8.24 14.37 -22.83
C LEU A 40 7.94 14.43 -21.33
N LEU A 41 7.47 15.58 -20.83
CA LEU A 41 7.10 15.72 -19.42
C LEU A 41 5.98 14.74 -19.04
N ALA A 42 4.94 14.65 -19.86
CA ALA A 42 3.84 13.71 -19.67
C ALA A 42 4.34 12.26 -19.68
N PHE A 43 5.24 11.91 -20.60
CA PHE A 43 5.85 10.59 -20.68
C PHE A 43 6.65 10.24 -19.41
N PHE A 44 7.47 11.16 -18.90
CA PHE A 44 8.19 10.91 -17.65
C PHE A 44 7.25 10.81 -16.45
N LEU A 45 6.20 11.62 -16.41
CA LEU A 45 5.22 11.61 -15.33
C LEU A 45 4.43 10.30 -15.32
N THR A 46 3.99 9.81 -16.48
CA THR A 46 3.31 8.51 -16.58
C THR A 46 4.25 7.35 -16.29
N ALA A 47 5.51 7.40 -16.73
CA ALA A 47 6.51 6.39 -16.41
C ALA A 47 6.79 6.32 -14.89
N ALA A 48 6.93 7.46 -14.23
CA ALA A 48 7.12 7.52 -12.78
C ALA A 48 5.88 6.98 -12.03
N LEU A 49 4.69 7.37 -12.48
CA LEU A 49 3.44 6.89 -11.89
C LEU A 49 3.26 5.38 -12.06
N TYR A 50 3.65 4.82 -13.22
CA TYR A 50 3.64 3.39 -13.46
C TYR A 50 4.55 2.64 -12.47
N VAL A 51 5.79 3.10 -12.30
CA VAL A 51 6.72 2.50 -11.33
C VAL A 51 6.16 2.58 -9.90
N TYR A 52 5.58 3.72 -9.53
CA TYR A 52 4.91 3.87 -8.24
C TYR A 52 3.77 2.86 -8.05
N PHE A 53 2.90 2.69 -9.05
CA PHE A 53 1.80 1.73 -8.98
C PHE A 53 2.28 0.29 -8.88
N VAL A 54 3.34 -0.08 -9.60
CA VAL A 54 3.94 -1.43 -9.51
C VAL A 54 4.46 -1.68 -8.10
N ILE A 55 5.22 -0.75 -7.54
CA ILE A 55 5.76 -0.85 -6.18
C ILE A 55 4.64 -0.92 -5.14
N ALA A 56 3.65 -0.03 -5.24
CA ALA A 56 2.49 -0.01 -4.35
C ALA A 56 1.69 -1.31 -4.42
N SER A 57 1.54 -1.90 -5.62
CA SER A 57 0.86 -3.18 -5.80
C SER A 57 1.61 -4.32 -5.10
N ILE A 58 2.94 -4.32 -5.14
CA ILE A 58 3.75 -5.33 -4.44
C ILE A 58 3.58 -5.20 -2.92
N PHE A 59 3.68 -3.98 -2.38
CA PHE A 59 3.49 -3.73 -0.95
C PHE A 59 2.09 -4.15 -0.49
N HIS A 60 1.05 -3.83 -1.27
CA HIS A 60 -0.31 -4.21 -0.91
C HIS A 60 -0.50 -5.74 -0.83
N VAL A 61 0.16 -6.50 -1.71
CA VAL A 61 0.13 -7.96 -1.66
C VAL A 61 0.92 -8.50 -0.46
N ALA A 62 2.09 -7.92 -0.16
CA ALA A 62 2.91 -8.31 0.99
C ALA A 62 2.19 -8.05 2.32
N ASP A 63 1.61 -6.85 2.50
CA ASP A 63 0.85 -6.48 3.69
C ASP A 63 -0.37 -7.40 3.88
N ARG A 64 -1.07 -7.72 2.77
CA ARG A 64 -2.19 -8.66 2.81
C ARG A 64 -1.73 -10.05 3.27
N GLN A 65 -0.55 -10.50 2.85
CA GLN A 65 -0.02 -11.79 3.26
C GLN A 65 0.31 -11.82 4.75
N GLU A 66 0.89 -10.74 5.28
CA GLU A 66 1.14 -10.61 6.73
C GLU A 66 -0.17 -10.60 7.53
N LEU A 67 -1.17 -9.85 7.08
CA LEU A 67 -2.49 -9.81 7.71
C LEU A 67 -3.15 -11.20 7.72
N MET A 68 -3.08 -11.94 6.62
CA MET A 68 -3.62 -13.31 6.54
C MET A 68 -2.90 -14.27 7.48
N SER A 69 -1.58 -14.14 7.63
CA SER A 69 -0.81 -14.91 8.61
C SER A 69 -1.28 -14.62 10.04
N ARG A 70 -1.42 -13.34 10.40
CA ARG A 70 -1.92 -12.92 11.72
C ARG A 70 -3.34 -13.43 12.00
N ILE A 71 -4.25 -13.31 11.03
CA ILE A 71 -5.61 -13.85 11.15
C ILE A 71 -5.58 -15.36 11.42
N THR A 72 -4.72 -16.09 10.72
CA THR A 72 -4.60 -17.54 10.88
C THR A 72 -4.07 -17.91 12.27
N ALA A 73 -3.06 -17.19 12.77
CA ALA A 73 -2.54 -17.37 14.12
C ALA A 73 -3.60 -17.08 15.20
N THR A 74 -4.35 -15.98 15.06
CA THR A 74 -5.43 -15.64 16.00
C THR A 74 -6.55 -16.68 15.97
N LYS A 75 -6.94 -17.17 14.78
CA LYS A 75 -7.94 -18.24 14.64
C LYS A 75 -7.51 -19.53 15.33
N ALA A 76 -6.25 -19.91 15.20
CA ALA A 76 -5.70 -21.06 15.92
C ALA A 76 -5.78 -20.86 17.44
N GLY A 77 -5.44 -19.66 17.93
CA GLY A 77 -5.58 -19.31 19.34
C GLY A 77 -7.01 -19.41 19.86
N VAL A 78 -7.99 -18.90 19.09
CA VAL A 78 -9.43 -19.01 19.44
C VAL A 78 -9.86 -20.47 19.48
N SER A 79 -9.47 -21.29 18.50
CA SER A 79 -9.83 -22.72 18.46
C SER A 79 -9.25 -23.49 19.65
N VAL A 80 -8.02 -23.18 20.07
CA VAL A 80 -7.42 -23.76 21.30
C VAL A 80 -8.20 -23.33 22.54
N LEU A 81 -8.64 -22.08 22.60
CA LEU A 81 -9.41 -21.58 23.74
C LEU A 81 -10.81 -22.21 23.79
N GLU A 82 -11.47 -22.36 22.65
CA GLU A 82 -12.78 -23.03 22.53
C GLU A 82 -12.70 -24.48 22.95
N THR A 83 -11.69 -25.22 22.50
CA THR A 83 -11.49 -26.62 22.91
C THR A 83 -11.21 -26.73 24.41
N ALA A 84 -10.39 -25.84 24.98
CA ALA A 84 -10.16 -25.80 26.41
C ALA A 84 -11.42 -25.43 27.22
N TYR A 85 -12.25 -24.53 26.70
CA TYR A 85 -13.52 -24.16 27.32
C TYR A 85 -14.52 -25.32 27.30
N LEU A 86 -14.65 -26.01 26.17
CA LEU A 86 -15.51 -27.19 26.05
C LEU A 86 -15.05 -28.30 27.00
N ALA A 87 -13.75 -28.60 27.04
CA ALA A 87 -13.19 -29.59 27.95
C ALA A 87 -13.44 -29.26 29.43
N LYS A 88 -13.42 -27.98 29.81
CA LYS A 88 -13.76 -27.57 31.18
C LYS A 88 -15.26 -27.63 31.45
N THR A 89 -16.09 -27.31 30.47
CA THR A 89 -17.56 -27.33 30.60
C THR A 89 -18.09 -28.74 30.72
N GLU A 90 -17.49 -29.71 30.02
CA GLU A 90 -17.84 -31.13 30.16
C GLU A 90 -17.65 -31.67 31.59
N GLY A 91 -16.78 -31.05 32.40
CA GLY A 91 -16.62 -31.40 33.82
C GLY A 91 -17.67 -30.80 34.76
N ILE A 92 -18.44 -29.80 34.29
CA ILE A 92 -19.48 -29.15 35.08
C ILE A 92 -20.80 -29.86 34.78
N THR A 93 -20.94 -31.07 35.32
CA THR A 93 -22.20 -31.83 35.27
C THR A 93 -22.97 -31.71 36.57
N GLU A 94 -24.29 -31.92 36.51
CA GLU A 94 -25.14 -31.99 37.70
C GLU A 94 -24.66 -33.08 38.67
N SER A 95 -24.18 -34.20 38.13
CA SER A 95 -23.56 -35.28 38.91
C SER A 95 -22.30 -34.84 39.66
N TYR A 96 -21.47 -33.97 39.07
CA TYR A 96 -20.31 -33.39 39.74
C TYR A 96 -20.76 -32.44 40.87
N ALA A 97 -21.77 -31.60 40.63
CA ALA A 97 -22.31 -30.70 41.65
C ALA A 97 -22.93 -31.45 42.84
N ILE A 98 -23.69 -32.52 42.59
CA ILE A 98 -24.23 -33.38 43.65
C ILE A 98 -23.10 -34.05 44.44
N GLY A 99 -22.02 -34.47 43.75
CA GLY A 99 -20.82 -35.04 44.38
C GLY A 99 -20.08 -34.10 45.32
N GLU A 100 -20.08 -32.79 45.01
CA GLU A 100 -19.53 -31.72 45.87
C GLU A 100 -20.50 -31.27 46.98
N GLY A 101 -21.66 -31.92 47.11
CA GLY A 101 -22.65 -31.64 48.17
C GLY A 101 -23.58 -30.45 47.88
N TYR A 102 -23.62 -29.96 46.64
CA TYR A 102 -24.64 -29.00 46.22
C TYR A 102 -26.00 -29.68 46.12
N VAL A 103 -27.05 -28.94 46.48
CA VAL A 103 -28.44 -29.43 46.49
C VAL A 103 -29.26 -28.58 45.54
N GLU A 104 -30.13 -29.23 44.76
CA GLU A 104 -31.00 -28.54 43.80
C GLU A 104 -31.93 -27.56 44.54
N ASN A 105 -31.93 -26.29 44.11
CA ASN A 105 -32.81 -25.27 44.66
C ASN A 105 -34.05 -25.12 43.75
N PRO A 106 -35.25 -25.50 44.20
CA PRO A 106 -36.47 -25.45 43.38
C PRO A 106 -36.95 -24.03 43.07
N LYS A 107 -36.35 -22.99 43.70
CA LYS A 107 -36.75 -21.59 43.53
C LYS A 107 -35.63 -20.79 42.89
N GLN A 108 -35.53 -20.85 41.57
CA GLN A 108 -34.58 -20.06 40.78
C GLN A 108 -35.14 -18.64 40.57
N ILE A 109 -34.53 -17.64 41.22
CA ILE A 109 -34.79 -16.23 40.95
C ILE A 109 -33.68 -15.74 40.03
N PHE A 110 -33.99 -15.62 38.74
CA PHE A 110 -33.05 -15.06 37.76
C PHE A 110 -33.10 -13.53 37.85
N VAL A 111 -31.93 -12.91 38.05
CA VAL A 111 -31.77 -11.46 38.01
C VAL A 111 -31.09 -11.10 36.69
N GLU A 112 -31.87 -10.59 35.75
CA GLU A 112 -31.34 -10.05 34.51
C GLU A 112 -30.80 -8.64 34.78
N ARG A 113 -29.53 -8.39 34.43
CA ARG A 113 -29.00 -7.03 34.35
C ARG A 113 -29.35 -6.51 32.97
N ASP A 114 -30.29 -5.57 32.93
CA ASP A 114 -30.64 -4.81 31.73
C ASP A 114 -29.43 -3.94 31.32
N THR A 115 -28.51 -4.50 30.54
CA THR A 115 -27.43 -3.73 29.92
C THR A 115 -27.99 -3.06 28.68
N ALA A 116 -28.77 -2.00 28.91
CA ALA A 116 -29.17 -1.05 27.88
C ALA A 116 -27.94 -0.23 27.42
N VAL A 117 -27.01 -0.86 26.71
CA VAL A 117 -26.08 -0.12 25.85
C VAL A 117 -26.84 0.17 24.55
N SER A 118 -27.71 1.17 24.63
CA SER A 118 -28.24 1.85 23.44
C SER A 118 -27.05 2.47 22.72
N ILE A 119 -26.54 1.81 21.67
CA ILE A 119 -25.70 2.46 20.68
C ILE A 119 -26.61 3.42 19.93
N ARG A 120 -26.79 4.60 20.52
CA ARG A 120 -27.40 5.76 19.89
C ARG A 120 -26.45 6.20 18.79
N ASN A 121 -26.64 5.65 17.61
CA ASN A 121 -25.92 6.05 16.42
C ASN A 121 -26.31 7.50 16.11
N VAL A 122 -25.49 8.45 16.56
CA VAL A 122 -25.63 9.86 16.21
C VAL A 122 -24.82 10.09 14.94
N ARG A 123 -25.57 10.04 13.84
CA ARG A 123 -25.39 10.74 12.56
C ARG A 123 -24.32 10.24 11.59
#